data_AF-A0A835KT70-F1
#
_entry.id   AF-A0A835KT70-F1
#
_cell.length_a   1.000
_cell.length_b   1.000
_cell.length_c   1.000
_cell.angle_alpha   90.00
_cell.angle_beta   90.00
_cell.angle_gamma   90.00
#
_symmetry.space_group_name_H-M   'P 1'
#
loop_
_entity.id
_entity.type
_entity.pdbx_description
1 polymer ?
#
loop_
_entity_poly.entity_id
_entity_poly.type
_entity_poly.pdbx_seq_one_letter_code
_entity_poly.pdbx_strand_id
1 'polypeptide(L)'
;MLEAYGGLGLKVFTNDDDEGSCNGRISDSWDVTDPDEVEEFTQTIYGGLGRKLEVTYVVIPEGVETHVEVRLNPGASTSRVVYGSVKASALDYGTKSVHLFSPERGRSLPMPCGSTCILPLTPYVIALSASQLLTLHIEVGLTVITTCDSQEEDTNFKFCLDCSRRIRSEERLEPPFRIRSQKREFNGDEVEVNVMWRLQRSH
;
A
#
# COMPACT_ATOMS: atom_id res chain seq x y z
N MET A 1 1.14 4.98 7.65
CA MET A 1 0.77 6.40 7.72
C MET A 1 1.95 7.17 7.13
N LEU A 2 1.76 7.89 6.02
CA LEU A 2 2.76 8.87 5.56
C LEU A 2 2.46 10.17 6.30
N GLU A 3 3.41 10.68 7.07
CA GLU A 3 3.32 12.03 7.65
C GLU A 3 4.46 12.86 7.06
N ALA A 4 4.08 14.00 6.47
CA ALA A 4 5.00 15.02 6.01
C ALA A 4 5.12 16.05 7.14
N TYR A 5 6.28 16.13 7.76
CA TYR A 5 6.65 17.03 8.86
C TYR A 5 5.75 16.96 10.11
N GLY A 6 6.29 16.39 11.19
CA GLY A 6 5.61 16.23 12.47
C GLY A 6 5.80 14.82 13.01
N GLY A 7 5.97 14.69 14.34
CA GLY A 7 6.32 13.44 15.00
C GLY A 7 5.40 12.27 14.62
N LEU A 8 5.99 11.08 14.48
CA LEU A 8 5.25 9.86 14.16
C LEU A 8 4.46 9.41 15.38
N GLY A 9 3.15 9.24 15.22
CA GLY A 9 2.29 8.63 16.24
C GLY A 9 1.94 7.18 15.92
N LEU A 10 2.25 6.25 16.83
CA LEU A 10 1.76 4.88 16.75
C LEU A 10 0.71 4.63 17.83
N LYS A 11 -0.42 4.04 17.41
CA LYS A 11 -1.47 3.58 18.32
C LYS A 11 -1.80 2.13 18.04
N VAL A 12 -1.53 1.26 19.01
CA VAL A 12 -1.87 -0.17 18.96
C VAL A 12 -3.08 -0.42 19.85
N PHE A 13 -4.09 -1.08 19.26
CA PHE A 13 -5.27 -1.56 19.96
C PHE A 13 -5.11 -3.05 20.21
N THR A 14 -5.37 -3.49 21.45
CA THR A 14 -5.49 -4.90 21.81
C THR A 14 -6.99 -5.24 21.86
N ASN A 15 -7.38 -6.43 21.43
CA ASN A 15 -8.78 -6.88 21.34
C ASN A 15 -9.41 -7.23 22.71
N ASP A 16 -8.77 -6.87 23.82
CA ASP A 16 -9.26 -7.23 25.15
C ASP A 16 -10.33 -6.22 25.59
N ASP A 17 -11.55 -6.43 25.10
CA ASP A 17 -12.80 -5.92 25.67
C ASP A 17 -13.12 -6.64 27.00
N ASP A 18 -12.18 -6.66 27.94
CA ASP A 18 -12.44 -7.09 29.32
C ASP A 18 -12.71 -5.84 30.16
N GLU A 19 -13.99 -5.62 30.45
CA GLU A 19 -14.50 -4.58 31.35
C GLU A 19 -13.77 -4.64 32.70
N GLY A 20 -12.72 -3.85 32.86
CA GLY A 20 -12.09 -3.67 34.18
C GLY A 20 -10.62 -3.27 34.21
N SER A 21 -9.89 -3.31 33.09
CA SER A 21 -8.45 -2.98 33.10
C SER A 21 -8.13 -1.77 32.22
N CYS A 22 -7.78 -0.64 32.83
CA CYS A 22 -7.40 0.60 32.17
C CYS A 22 -6.06 0.54 31.36
N ASN A 23 -5.57 -0.63 30.95
CA ASN A 23 -4.15 -0.86 30.57
C ASN A 23 -3.90 -1.39 29.14
N GLY A 24 -4.88 -1.40 28.23
CA GLY A 24 -4.75 -2.07 26.93
C GLY A 24 -4.09 -1.28 25.78
N ARG A 25 -3.88 0.04 25.91
CA ARG A 25 -3.51 0.91 24.78
C ARG A 25 -2.04 1.31 24.82
N ILE A 26 -1.27 0.90 23.82
CA ILE A 26 0.07 1.44 23.56
C ILE A 26 -0.11 2.60 22.59
N SER A 27 0.04 3.83 23.07
CA SER A 27 0.15 5.02 22.24
C SER A 27 1.43 5.74 22.57
N ASP A 28 2.30 5.90 21.58
CA ASP A 28 3.55 6.63 21.72
C ASP A 28 3.77 7.48 20.48
N SER A 29 4.46 8.60 20.65
CA SER A 29 4.82 9.49 19.55
C SER A 29 6.25 9.96 19.73
N TRP A 30 7.02 9.97 18.66
CA TRP A 30 8.42 10.40 18.69
C TRP A 30 8.72 11.37 17.55
N ASP A 31 9.63 12.29 17.83
CA ASP A 31 10.16 13.18 16.81
C ASP A 31 11.00 12.38 15.82
N VAL A 32 10.79 12.65 14.53
CA VAL A 32 11.56 12.06 13.45
C VAL A 32 12.76 12.96 13.21
N THR A 33 13.96 12.43 13.37
CA THR A 33 15.17 13.10 12.88
C THR A 33 15.04 13.28 11.37
N ASP A 34 15.43 14.44 10.83
CA ASP A 34 15.48 14.69 9.38
C ASP A 34 16.86 14.31 8.84
N PRO A 35 17.10 13.06 8.39
CA PRO A 35 18.37 12.69 7.78
C PRO A 35 18.54 13.34 6.41
N ASP A 36 19.79 13.55 5.99
CA ASP A 36 20.11 14.02 4.64
C ASP A 36 19.92 12.92 3.57
N GLU A 37 19.91 11.64 3.98
CA GLU A 37 19.76 10.47 3.12
C GLU A 37 18.62 9.55 3.61
N VAL A 38 18.22 8.58 2.78
CA VAL A 38 17.22 7.57 3.18
C VAL A 38 17.80 6.68 4.26
N GLU A 39 17.22 6.72 5.47
CA GLU A 39 17.70 5.94 6.62
C GLU A 39 16.59 5.12 7.27
N GLU A 40 16.98 3.94 7.77
CA GLU A 40 16.13 3.05 8.54
C GLU A 40 16.38 3.22 10.03
N PHE A 41 15.31 3.43 10.78
CA PHE A 41 15.31 3.59 12.23
C PHE A 41 14.53 2.47 12.87
N THR A 42 14.92 2.12 14.09
CA THR A 42 14.18 1.17 14.93
C THR A 42 13.88 1.83 16.26
N GLN A 43 12.60 2.05 16.53
CA GLN A 43 12.12 2.58 17.80
C GLN A 43 11.55 1.45 18.65
N THR A 44 11.98 1.39 19.91
CA THR A 44 11.38 0.49 20.89
C THR A 44 10.40 1.26 21.77
N ILE A 45 9.17 0.79 21.82
CA ILE A 45 8.11 1.31 22.68
C ILE A 45 7.86 0.28 23.80
N TYR A 46 7.91 0.73 25.04
CA TYR A 46 7.66 -0.11 26.20
C TYR A 46 6.22 0.10 26.70
N GLY A 47 5.40 -0.94 26.56
CA GLY A 47 4.09 -1.00 27.20
C GLY A 47 4.22 -1.50 28.64
N GLY A 48 3.46 -0.91 29.57
CA GLY A 48 3.41 -1.39 30.95
C GLY A 48 3.14 -2.90 31.03
N LEU A 49 3.61 -3.55 32.10
CA LEU A 49 3.60 -5.02 32.32
C LEU A 49 4.62 -5.81 31.48
N GLY A 50 5.78 -5.23 31.17
CA GLY A 50 6.86 -5.93 30.46
C GLY A 50 6.60 -6.16 28.97
N ARG A 51 5.61 -5.47 28.39
CA ARG A 51 5.34 -5.51 26.95
C ARG A 51 6.36 -4.64 26.21
N LYS A 52 6.99 -5.19 25.17
CA LYS A 52 7.91 -4.46 24.29
C LYS A 52 7.36 -4.53 22.87
N LEU A 53 7.27 -3.37 22.22
CA LEU A 53 6.95 -3.24 20.81
C LEU A 53 8.16 -2.63 20.12
N GLU A 54 8.63 -3.26 19.05
CA GLU A 54 9.74 -2.75 18.24
C GLU A 54 9.19 -2.36 16.88
N VAL A 55 9.46 -1.12 16.46
CA VAL A 55 8.92 -0.49 15.27
C VAL A 55 10.09 -0.09 14.39
N THR A 56 10.21 -0.74 13.23
CA THR A 56 11.18 -0.34 12.21
C THR A 56 10.48 0.53 11.17
N TYR A 57 11.04 1.70 10.87
CA TYR A 57 10.52 2.63 9.88
C TYR A 57 11.65 3.23 9.05
N VAL A 58 11.33 3.67 7.83
CA VAL A 58 12.27 4.31 6.91
C VAL A 58 11.87 5.76 6.75
N VAL A 59 12.83 6.67 6.86
CA VAL A 59 12.65 8.11 6.62
C VAL A 59 13.25 8.43 5.26
N ILE A 60 12.45 9.06 4.40
CA ILE A 60 12.85 9.43 3.04
C ILE A 60 12.83 10.96 2.95
N PRO A 61 14.01 11.62 2.90
CA PRO A 61 14.07 13.06 2.73
C PRO A 61 13.55 13.46 1.34
N GLU A 62 12.87 14.60 1.28
CA GLU A 62 12.22 15.12 0.06
C GLU A 62 11.34 14.07 -0.65
N GLY A 63 10.65 13.21 0.11
CA GLY A 63 9.88 12.10 -0.45
C GLY A 63 8.78 12.51 -1.43
N VAL A 64 8.72 11.83 -2.57
CA VAL A 64 7.63 11.94 -3.55
C VAL A 64 6.50 11.01 -3.15
N GLU A 65 5.33 11.58 -2.85
CA GLU A 65 4.10 10.83 -2.61
C GLU A 65 3.72 10.04 -3.87
N THR A 66 3.69 8.71 -3.76
CA THR A 66 3.32 7.82 -4.86
C THR A 66 2.05 7.08 -4.48
N HIS A 67 0.97 7.40 -5.17
CA HIS A 67 -0.33 6.77 -4.98
C HIS A 67 -0.44 5.54 -5.89
N VAL A 68 -0.87 4.44 -5.31
CA VAL A 68 -1.18 3.21 -6.04
C VAL A 68 -2.68 2.98 -5.93
N GLU A 69 -3.30 2.65 -7.05
CA GLU A 69 -4.69 2.26 -7.12
C GLU A 69 -4.79 0.98 -7.96
N VAL A 70 -5.49 -0.03 -7.45
CA VAL A 70 -5.76 -1.26 -8.19
C VAL A 70 -7.26 -1.35 -8.42
N ARG A 71 -7.65 -1.38 -9.69
CA ARG A 71 -9.02 -1.56 -10.13
C ARG A 71 -9.21 -3.00 -10.61
N LEU A 72 -10.22 -3.66 -10.09
CA LEU A 72 -10.71 -4.94 -10.58
C LEU A 72 -12.00 -4.69 -11.35
N ASN A 73 -12.02 -5.15 -12.59
CA ASN A 73 -13.15 -5.15 -13.50
C ASN A 73 -13.60 -6.59 -13.69
N PRO A 74 -14.47 -7.12 -12.81
CA PRO A 74 -14.97 -8.48 -12.94
C PRO A 74 -15.92 -8.58 -14.15
N GLY A 75 -15.84 -9.69 -14.87
CA GLY A 75 -16.78 -10.04 -15.94
C GLY A 75 -18.24 -10.13 -15.45
N ALA A 76 -19.17 -10.14 -16.41
CA ALA A 76 -20.59 -9.84 -16.21
C ALA A 76 -21.43 -10.87 -15.43
N SER A 77 -20.85 -11.87 -14.79
CA SER A 77 -21.63 -12.97 -14.20
C SER A 77 -21.08 -13.41 -12.84
N THR A 78 -21.98 -13.36 -11.85
CA THR A 78 -21.93 -13.92 -10.47
C THR A 78 -21.18 -13.16 -9.38
N SER A 79 -21.58 -13.44 -8.13
CA SER A 79 -20.96 -12.94 -6.89
C SER A 79 -19.51 -13.40 -6.81
N ARG A 80 -18.63 -12.48 -6.41
CA ARG A 80 -17.20 -12.73 -6.45
C ARG A 80 -16.51 -12.30 -5.19
N VAL A 81 -15.45 -13.01 -4.92
CA VAL A 81 -14.66 -12.87 -3.72
C VAL A 81 -13.21 -12.78 -4.13
N VAL A 82 -12.51 -11.72 -3.71
CA VAL A 82 -11.08 -11.54 -4.04
C VAL A 82 -10.21 -11.65 -2.80
N TYR A 83 -9.10 -12.36 -2.94
CA TYR A 83 -8.05 -12.47 -1.93
C TYR A 83 -6.67 -12.51 -2.60
N GLY A 84 -5.60 -12.47 -1.81
CA GLY A 84 -4.23 -12.50 -2.32
C GLY A 84 -3.43 -11.30 -1.86
N SER A 85 -2.44 -10.88 -2.65
CA SER A 85 -1.55 -9.79 -2.27
C SER A 85 -1.21 -8.83 -3.41
N VAL A 86 -1.11 -7.55 -3.06
CA VAL A 86 -0.44 -6.53 -3.87
C VAL A 86 0.72 -6.00 -3.05
N LYS A 87 1.92 -6.03 -3.62
CA LYS A 87 3.14 -5.55 -2.97
C LYS A 87 3.82 -4.51 -3.84
N ALA A 88 4.41 -3.51 -3.21
CA ALA A 88 5.24 -2.51 -3.84
C ALA A 88 6.66 -2.62 -3.31
N SER A 89 7.65 -2.63 -4.20
CA SER A 89 9.06 -2.54 -3.84
C SER A 89 9.73 -1.43 -4.64
N ALA A 90 10.69 -0.78 -4.02
CA ALA A 90 11.48 0.30 -4.61
C ALA A 90 12.90 0.19 -4.09
N LEU A 91 13.86 0.77 -4.82
CA LEU A 91 15.26 0.78 -4.40
C LEU A 91 15.43 1.41 -3.01
N ASP A 92 14.62 2.44 -2.72
CA ASP A 92 14.61 3.16 -1.44
C ASP A 92 14.24 2.26 -0.24
N TYR A 93 13.54 1.16 -0.48
CA TYR A 93 13.18 0.17 0.55
C TYR A 93 14.19 -0.99 0.62
N GLY A 94 15.26 -0.94 -0.16
CA GLY A 94 16.24 -2.02 -0.28
C GLY A 94 15.60 -3.31 -0.80
N THR A 95 15.71 -4.39 -0.01
CA THR A 95 15.12 -5.69 -0.33
C THR A 95 13.70 -5.87 0.24
N LYS A 96 13.14 -4.84 0.89
CA LYS A 96 11.82 -4.89 1.53
C LYS A 96 10.73 -4.51 0.53
N SER A 97 9.51 -4.99 0.80
CA SER A 97 8.32 -4.61 0.05
C SER A 97 7.23 -4.15 1.00
N VAL A 98 6.49 -3.12 0.57
CA VAL A 98 5.31 -2.62 1.25
C VAL A 98 4.12 -3.43 0.77
N HIS A 99 3.47 -4.13 1.69
CA HIS A 99 2.22 -4.83 1.40
C HIS A 99 1.10 -3.79 1.33
N LEU A 100 0.52 -3.62 0.14
CA LEU A 100 -0.58 -2.68 -0.11
C LEU A 100 -1.93 -3.36 0.08
N PHE A 101 -2.01 -4.67 -0.19
CA PHE A 101 -3.22 -5.47 -0.03
C PHE A 101 -2.79 -6.88 0.37
N SER A 102 -3.44 -7.45 1.39
CA SER A 102 -3.15 -8.83 1.82
C SER A 102 -4.32 -9.52 2.58
N PRO A 103 -5.55 -9.53 2.05
CA PRO A 103 -6.58 -10.41 2.61
C PRO A 103 -6.26 -11.87 2.31
N GLU A 104 -6.32 -12.68 3.36
CA GLU A 104 -6.26 -14.13 3.30
C GLU A 104 -7.63 -14.68 2.83
N ARG A 105 -7.66 -15.95 2.39
CA ARG A 105 -8.88 -16.60 1.88
C ARG A 105 -10.09 -16.49 2.84
N GLY A 106 -9.86 -16.46 4.16
CA GLY A 106 -10.91 -16.30 5.18
C GLY A 106 -11.34 -14.85 5.47
N ARG A 107 -10.65 -13.85 4.92
CA ARG A 107 -10.94 -12.40 5.05
C ARG A 107 -11.10 -11.76 3.69
N SER A 108 -11.66 -12.52 2.76
CA SER A 108 -11.80 -12.16 1.38
C SER A 108 -12.80 -11.02 1.18
N LEU A 109 -12.56 -10.18 0.17
CA LEU A 109 -13.40 -9.01 -0.09
C LEU A 109 -14.54 -9.38 -1.06
N PRO A 110 -15.82 -9.23 -0.67
CA PRO A 110 -16.93 -9.41 -1.59
C PRO A 110 -16.98 -8.28 -2.60
N MET A 111 -17.25 -8.61 -3.86
CA MET A 111 -17.22 -7.67 -4.97
C MET A 111 -18.60 -7.57 -5.62
N PRO A 112 -19.12 -6.36 -5.86
CA PRO A 112 -20.35 -6.18 -6.62
C PRO A 112 -20.16 -6.60 -8.09
N CYS A 113 -21.14 -7.31 -8.64
CA CYS A 113 -21.12 -7.83 -10.00
C CYS A 113 -21.24 -6.71 -11.04
N GLY A 114 -20.47 -6.79 -12.13
CA GLY A 114 -20.66 -5.94 -13.31
C GLY A 114 -20.23 -4.47 -13.14
N SER A 115 -19.54 -4.14 -12.06
CA SER A 115 -18.99 -2.80 -11.83
C SER A 115 -17.49 -2.85 -11.53
N THR A 116 -16.74 -1.90 -12.08
CA THR A 116 -15.36 -1.62 -11.67
C THR A 116 -15.30 -1.38 -10.17
N CYS A 117 -14.38 -2.06 -9.51
CA CYS A 117 -14.17 -1.92 -8.08
C CYS A 117 -12.72 -1.58 -7.78
N ILE A 118 -12.51 -0.63 -6.88
CA ILE A 118 -11.18 -0.24 -6.42
C ILE A 118 -10.85 -1.09 -5.18
N LEU A 119 -9.71 -1.78 -5.19
CA LEU A 119 -9.26 -2.54 -4.03
C LEU A 119 -8.88 -1.58 -2.89
N PRO A 120 -9.29 -1.85 -1.65
CA PRO A 120 -8.96 -1.03 -0.49
C PRO A 120 -7.49 -1.25 -0.07
N LEU A 121 -6.57 -0.57 -0.74
CA LEU A 121 -5.14 -0.67 -0.43
C LEU A 121 -4.83 0.04 0.90
N THR A 122 -4.05 -0.62 1.75
CA THR A 122 -3.55 -0.07 3.02
C THR A 122 -2.08 -0.47 3.21
N PRO A 123 -1.12 0.45 3.03
CA PRO A 123 -1.33 1.84 2.59
C PRO A 123 -1.65 1.93 1.08
N TYR A 124 -2.31 3.01 0.66
CA TYR A 124 -2.51 3.36 -0.76
C TYR A 124 -1.54 4.44 -1.26
N VAL A 125 -0.71 4.99 -0.35
CA VAL A 125 0.36 5.95 -0.64
C VAL A 125 1.66 5.40 -0.09
N ILE A 126 2.72 5.51 -0.88
CA ILE A 126 4.09 5.15 -0.50
C ILE A 126 5.03 6.32 -0.84
N ALA A 127 6.13 6.45 -0.11
CA ALA A 127 7.12 7.52 -0.32
C ALA A 127 8.30 7.00 -1.14
N LEU A 128 8.66 7.68 -2.23
CA LEU A 128 9.89 7.38 -2.98
C LEU A 128 10.88 8.54 -2.83
N SER A 129 12.19 8.26 -2.85
CA SER A 129 13.17 9.35 -2.80
C SER A 129 13.03 10.24 -4.04
N ALA A 130 13.19 11.56 -3.89
CA ALA A 130 13.22 12.50 -5.02
C ALA A 130 14.52 12.39 -5.84
N SER A 131 14.87 11.17 -6.25
CA SER A 131 15.96 10.92 -7.18
C SER A 131 15.57 11.30 -8.61
N GLN A 132 16.56 11.47 -9.49
CA GLN A 132 16.30 11.80 -10.91
C GLN A 132 15.43 10.74 -11.62
N LEU A 133 15.35 9.52 -11.08
CA LEU A 133 14.60 8.41 -11.64
C LEU A 133 13.86 7.65 -10.54
N LEU A 134 12.58 7.97 -10.36
CA LEU A 134 11.66 7.20 -9.53
C LEU A 134 11.46 5.84 -10.16
N THR A 135 11.70 4.76 -9.40
CA THR A 135 11.48 3.39 -9.86
C THR A 135 10.66 2.64 -8.82
N LEU A 136 9.53 2.09 -9.26
CA LEU A 136 8.60 1.35 -8.44
C LEU A 136 8.27 0.04 -9.14
N HIS A 137 8.45 -1.06 -8.43
CA HIS A 137 8.02 -2.39 -8.84
C HIS A 137 6.76 -2.77 -8.08
N ILE A 138 5.72 -3.20 -8.78
CA ILE A 138 4.47 -3.67 -8.18
C ILE A 138 4.28 -5.14 -8.55
N GLU A 139 4.13 -5.98 -7.54
CA GLU A 139 3.75 -7.38 -7.69
C GLU A 139 2.27 -7.54 -7.37
N VAL A 140 1.51 -8.08 -8.33
CA VAL A 140 0.11 -8.43 -8.17
C VAL A 140 -0.02 -9.95 -8.16
N GLY A 141 -0.57 -10.49 -7.08
CA GLY A 141 -0.91 -11.89 -6.91
C GLY A 141 -2.31 -12.01 -6.33
N LEU A 142 -3.34 -11.87 -7.17
CA LEU A 142 -4.73 -11.90 -6.76
C LEU A 142 -5.42 -13.16 -7.25
N THR A 143 -6.36 -13.67 -6.46
CA THR A 143 -7.26 -14.74 -6.86
C THR A 143 -8.70 -14.24 -6.73
N VAL A 144 -9.45 -14.35 -7.81
CA VAL A 144 -10.88 -14.05 -7.89
C VAL A 144 -11.62 -15.37 -7.91
N ILE A 145 -12.42 -15.62 -6.88
CA ILE A 145 -13.33 -16.77 -6.82
C ILE A 145 -14.65 -16.32 -7.43
N THR A 146 -15.14 -17.07 -8.41
CA THR A 146 -16.49 -16.94 -8.95
C THR A 146 -17.33 -18.13 -8.51
N THR A 147 -18.58 -17.88 -8.11
CA THR A 147 -19.54 -18.94 -7.75
C THR A 147 -20.65 -18.96 -8.79
N CYS A 148 -20.62 -19.92 -9.72
CA CYS A 148 -21.67 -20.18 -10.70
C CYS A 148 -22.30 -21.55 -10.42
N ASP A 149 -23.61 -21.63 -10.24
CA ASP A 149 -24.35 -22.90 -10.11
C ASP A 149 -23.72 -23.92 -9.14
N SER A 150 -23.29 -23.44 -7.96
CA SER A 150 -22.59 -24.22 -6.91
C SER A 150 -21.19 -24.77 -7.25
N GLN A 151 -20.62 -24.34 -8.38
CA GLN A 151 -19.23 -24.58 -8.74
C GLN A 151 -18.41 -23.31 -8.46
N GLU A 152 -17.32 -23.47 -7.70
CA GLU A 152 -16.30 -22.42 -7.50
C GLU A 152 -15.26 -22.51 -8.62
N GLU A 153 -15.05 -21.40 -9.33
CA GLU A 153 -13.94 -21.25 -10.27
C GLU A 153 -12.97 -20.17 -9.78
N ASP A 154 -11.67 -20.52 -9.77
CA ASP A 154 -10.61 -19.63 -9.32
C ASP A 154 -9.87 -19.02 -10.52
N THR A 155 -9.94 -17.71 -10.65
CA THR A 155 -9.15 -16.95 -11.63
C THR A 155 -7.94 -16.30 -10.94
N ASN A 156 -6.74 -16.64 -11.39
CA ASN A 156 -5.49 -16.20 -10.78
C ASN A 156 -4.80 -15.13 -11.63
N PHE A 157 -4.61 -13.95 -11.05
CA PHE A 157 -3.84 -12.86 -11.60
C PHE A 157 -2.46 -12.81 -10.94
N LYS A 158 -1.43 -13.23 -11.68
CA LYS A 158 -0.03 -13.10 -11.25
C LYS A 158 0.78 -12.32 -12.28
N PHE A 159 1.17 -11.10 -11.93
CA PHE A 159 1.95 -10.24 -12.81
C PHE A 159 2.73 -9.18 -12.05
N CYS A 160 3.76 -8.66 -12.71
CA CYS A 160 4.58 -7.57 -12.20
C CYS A 160 4.46 -6.35 -13.11
N LEU A 161 4.51 -5.17 -12.52
CA LEU A 161 4.52 -3.89 -13.20
C LEU A 161 5.75 -3.09 -12.74
N ASP A 162 6.64 -2.80 -13.68
CA ASP A 162 7.75 -1.87 -13.49
C ASP A 162 7.36 -0.46 -13.94
N CYS A 163 7.26 0.45 -12.96
CA CYS A 163 6.97 1.85 -13.19
C CYS A 163 8.21 2.69 -12.95
N SER A 164 8.69 3.37 -13.99
CA SER A 164 9.76 4.35 -13.87
C SER A 164 9.33 5.74 -14.33
N ARG A 165 9.73 6.78 -13.59
CA ARG A 165 9.50 8.18 -13.95
C ARG A 165 10.79 8.97 -13.75
N ARG A 166 11.27 9.58 -14.82
CA ARG A 166 12.38 10.54 -14.75
C ARG A 166 11.82 11.89 -14.31
N ILE A 167 12.33 12.45 -13.21
CA ILE A 167 12.00 13.81 -12.80
C ILE A 167 12.85 14.77 -13.65
N ARG A 168 12.20 15.67 -14.39
CA ARG A 168 12.88 16.76 -15.10
C ARG A 168 12.90 18.00 -14.22
N SER A 169 13.97 18.79 -14.28
CA SER A 169 14.13 20.05 -13.54
C SER A 169 12.98 21.05 -13.77
N GLU A 170 12.38 21.04 -14.96
CA GLU A 170 11.26 21.91 -15.35
C GLU A 170 9.87 21.37 -14.93
N GLU A 171 9.74 20.05 -14.67
CA GLU A 171 8.46 19.43 -14.25
C GLU A 171 8.03 19.86 -12.83
N ARG A 172 8.88 20.58 -12.08
CA ARG A 172 8.51 21.24 -10.81
C ARG A 172 7.39 22.30 -10.99
N LEU A 173 7.06 22.70 -12.22
CA LEU A 173 6.11 23.79 -12.52
C LEU A 173 4.77 23.35 -13.15
N GLU A 174 4.62 22.12 -13.62
CA GLU A 174 3.43 21.61 -14.34
C GLU A 174 2.48 20.75 -13.45
N PRO A 175 1.21 20.49 -13.87
CA PRO A 175 0.23 19.82 -13.01
C PRO A 175 0.76 18.49 -12.47
N PRO A 176 0.54 18.19 -11.17
CA PRO A 176 1.44 17.31 -10.43
C PRO A 176 1.24 15.81 -10.71
N PHE A 177 0.29 15.43 -11.55
CA PHE A 177 -0.13 14.03 -11.70
C PHE A 177 0.21 13.50 -13.09
N ARG A 178 1.06 12.49 -13.14
CA ARG A 178 1.20 11.62 -14.30
C ARG A 178 0.81 10.21 -13.91
N ILE A 179 -0.20 9.68 -14.59
CA ILE A 179 -0.72 8.34 -14.37
C ILE A 179 0.05 7.39 -15.29
N ARG A 180 0.68 6.35 -14.74
CA ARG A 180 1.00 5.14 -15.49
C ARG A 180 -0.04 4.07 -15.14
N SER A 181 -0.66 3.49 -16.15
CA SER A 181 -1.57 2.37 -15.97
C SER A 181 -1.08 1.14 -16.72
N GLN A 182 -1.31 -0.03 -16.13
CA GLN A 182 -1.19 -1.30 -16.84
C GLN A 182 -2.44 -2.12 -16.57
N LYS A 183 -2.98 -2.71 -17.64
CA LYS A 183 -4.17 -3.56 -17.62
C LYS A 183 -3.79 -4.99 -17.94
N ARG A 184 -4.44 -5.94 -17.28
CA ARG A 184 -4.32 -7.36 -17.60
C ARG A 184 -5.69 -8.01 -17.53
N GLU A 185 -6.10 -8.61 -18.64
CA GLU A 185 -7.34 -9.36 -18.77
C GLU A 185 -7.07 -10.87 -18.72
N PHE A 186 -7.94 -11.62 -18.05
CA PHE A 186 -7.94 -13.08 -18.00
C PHE A 186 -9.36 -13.59 -17.76
N ASN A 187 -9.87 -14.50 -18.60
CA ASN A 187 -11.21 -15.09 -18.49
C ASN A 187 -12.36 -14.04 -18.38
N GLY A 188 -12.24 -12.90 -19.05
CA GLY A 188 -13.24 -11.81 -19.00
C GLY A 188 -13.16 -10.93 -17.76
N ASP A 189 -12.18 -11.18 -16.89
CA ASP A 189 -11.85 -10.36 -15.73
C ASP A 189 -10.63 -9.50 -16.05
N GLU A 190 -10.66 -8.24 -15.69
CA GLU A 190 -9.54 -7.32 -15.90
C GLU A 190 -9.05 -6.74 -14.58
N VAL A 191 -7.73 -6.70 -14.40
CA VAL A 191 -7.06 -5.95 -13.33
C VAL A 191 -6.30 -4.79 -13.97
N GLU A 192 -6.57 -3.58 -13.54
CA GLU A 192 -5.83 -2.37 -13.88
C GLU A 192 -5.08 -1.85 -12.66
N VAL A 193 -3.78 -1.62 -12.80
CA VAL A 193 -2.95 -0.96 -11.78
C VAL A 193 -2.61 0.43 -12.26
N ASN A 194 -2.98 1.44 -11.48
CA ASN A 194 -2.69 2.85 -11.71
C ASN A 194 -1.64 3.32 -10.69
N VAL A 195 -0.57 3.94 -11.17
CA VAL A 195 0.47 4.57 -10.36
C VAL A 195 0.50 6.06 -10.67
N MET A 196 0.42 6.86 -9.62
CA MET A 196 0.41 8.32 -9.69
C MET A 196 1.48 8.87 -8.76
N TRP A 197 2.39 9.66 -9.30
CA TRP A 197 3.38 10.38 -8.49
C TRP A 197 2.93 11.81 -8.30
N ARG A 198 2.96 12.28 -7.05
CA ARG A 198 2.66 13.65 -6.66
C ARG A 198 3.92 14.29 -6.11
N LEU A 199 4.47 15.23 -6.88
CA LEU A 199 5.58 16.06 -6.45
C LEU A 199 5.02 17.17 -5.56
N GLN A 200 5.36 17.18 -4.27
CA GLN A 200 5.06 18.33 -3.43
C GLN A 200 5.89 19.53 -3.90
N ARG A 201 5.26 20.71 -3.96
CA ARG A 201 5.97 21.97 -4.18
C ARG A 201 6.66 22.33 -2.86
N SER A 202 7.97 22.50 -2.87
CA SER A 202 8.65 23.21 -1.78
C SER A 202 8.11 24.65 -1.78
N HIS A 203 7.42 25.03 -0.71
CA HIS A 203 6.99 26.40 -0.47
C HIS A 203 8.14 27.26 0.07
#